data_AF-L1K4B4-F1
#
_entry.id   AF-L1K4B4-F1
#
_cell.length_a   1.000
_cell.length_b   1.000
_cell.length_c   1.000
_cell.angle_alpha   90.00
_cell.angle_beta   90.00
_cell.angle_gamma   90.00
#
_symmetry.space_group_name_H-M   'P 1'
#
loop_
_entity.id
_entity.type
_entity.pdbx_description
1 polymer ?
#
loop_
_entity_poly.entity_id
_entity_poly.type
_entity_poly.pdbx_seq_one_letter_code
_entity_poly.pdbx_strand_id
1 'polypeptide(L)'
;MQECGCGIVFGTDPSGSLVCRSFVPGGPAEASGLVQVGDILASVDGCDVLRKPVAQVAPLLLGKTGSRVRLGLQRSGTYLVVELERRPSTPAGALTAFMSAMGENGNKTR
;
A
#
# COMPACT_ATOMS: atom_id res chain seq x y z
N MET A 1 -14.52 11.25 12.77
CA MET A 1 -13.39 10.28 12.77
C MET A 1 -12.79 10.31 11.39
N GLN A 2 -11.46 10.34 11.26
CA GLN A 2 -10.81 10.43 9.95
C GLN A 2 -10.56 9.02 9.40
N GLU A 3 -11.01 8.77 8.17
CA GLU A 3 -10.69 7.56 7.42
C GLU A 3 -9.44 7.81 6.57
N CYS A 4 -8.52 6.85 6.56
CA CYS A 4 -7.34 6.89 5.71
C CYS A 4 -7.06 5.51 5.10
N GLY A 5 -6.34 5.51 3.99
CA GLY A 5 -5.90 4.30 3.31
C GLY A 5 -4.47 3.92 3.68
N CYS A 6 -3.86 3.11 2.81
CA CYS A 6 -2.51 2.57 3.00
C CYS A 6 -1.45 3.22 2.09
N GLY A 7 -1.82 4.26 1.33
CA GLY A 7 -0.88 4.91 0.41
C GLY A 7 -0.48 4.04 -0.78
N ILE A 8 -1.39 3.19 -1.28
CA ILE A 8 -1.18 2.38 -2.48
C ILE A 8 -2.09 2.89 -3.59
N VAL A 9 -1.54 3.02 -4.80
CA VAL A 9 -2.32 3.32 -6.00
C VAL A 9 -2.55 2.02 -6.77
N PHE A 10 -3.78 1.51 -6.71
CA PHE A 10 -4.20 0.36 -7.50
C PHE A 10 -4.74 0.79 -8.87
N GLY A 11 -4.25 0.15 -9.94
CA GLY A 11 -4.84 0.20 -11.27
C GLY A 11 -5.69 -1.04 -11.52
N THR A 12 -6.67 -0.95 -12.41
CA THR A 12 -7.47 -2.12 -12.81
C THR A 12 -6.86 -2.75 -14.05
N ASP A 13 -6.58 -4.04 -14.00
CA ASP A 13 -6.13 -4.84 -15.15
C ASP A 13 -7.32 -5.16 -16.09
N PRO A 14 -7.11 -5.44 -17.39
CA PRO A 14 -8.14 -5.98 -18.29
C PRO A 14 -8.93 -7.17 -17.74
N SER A 15 -8.36 -7.94 -16.81
CA SER A 15 -9.03 -9.06 -16.13
C SER A 15 -10.00 -8.62 -15.01
N GLY A 16 -10.05 -7.32 -14.69
CA GLY A 16 -10.83 -6.75 -13.59
C GLY A 16 -10.15 -6.82 -12.22
N SER A 17 -8.90 -7.27 -12.15
CA SER A 17 -8.13 -7.35 -10.90
C SER A 17 -7.44 -6.02 -10.57
N LEU A 18 -7.29 -5.72 -9.29
CA LEU A 18 -6.59 -4.54 -8.80
C LEU A 18 -5.09 -4.82 -8.70
N VAL A 19 -4.26 -4.04 -9.37
CA VAL A 19 -2.80 -4.21 -9.44
C VAL A 19 -2.12 -2.97 -8.90
N CYS A 20 -1.17 -3.13 -8.00
CA CYS A 20 -0.31 -2.06 -7.49
C CYS A 20 0.43 -1.40 -8.66
N ARG A 21 0.07 -0.16 -8.98
CA ARG A 21 0.70 0.60 -10.07
C ARG A 21 1.77 1.54 -9.55
N SER A 22 1.52 2.14 -8.39
CA SER A 22 2.45 3.06 -7.74
C SER A 22 2.12 3.17 -6.25
N PHE A 23 2.97 3.88 -5.51
CA PHE A 23 2.77 4.20 -4.10
C PHE A 23 2.61 5.70 -3.90
N VAL A 24 1.97 6.07 -2.80
CA VAL A 24 1.96 7.45 -2.32
C VAL A 24 3.30 7.69 -1.63
N PRO A 25 4.07 8.72 -2.05
CA PRO A 25 5.37 9.02 -1.45
C PRO A 25 5.21 9.37 0.03
N GLY A 26 6.01 8.72 0.89
CA GLY A 26 5.88 8.83 2.34
C GLY A 26 4.64 8.13 2.92
N GLY A 27 3.94 7.34 2.11
CA GLY A 27 2.80 6.52 2.52
C GLY A 27 3.23 5.25 3.28
N PRO A 28 2.33 4.64 4.07
CA PRO A 28 2.69 3.48 4.89
C PRO A 28 3.04 2.25 4.06
N ALA A 29 2.46 2.06 2.87
CA ALA A 29 2.84 0.96 1.98
C ALA A 29 4.27 1.10 1.44
N GLU A 30 4.65 2.30 0.97
CA GLU A 30 6.01 2.58 0.52
C GLU A 30 7.02 2.40 1.66
N ALA A 31 6.74 3.01 2.82
CA ALA A 31 7.59 2.93 4.00
C ALA A 31 7.75 1.49 4.54
N SER A 32 6.74 0.63 4.34
CA SER A 32 6.84 -0.78 4.74
C SER A 32 7.81 -1.57 3.87
N GLY A 33 7.97 -1.22 2.59
CA GLY A 33 8.69 -2.01 1.60
C GLY A 33 8.12 -3.41 1.33
N LEU A 34 6.97 -3.76 1.92
CA LEU A 34 6.37 -5.09 1.81
C LEU A 34 5.62 -5.28 0.48
N VAL A 35 5.03 -4.19 -0.03
CA VAL A 35 4.28 -4.13 -1.29
C VAL A 35 5.18 -3.64 -2.41
N GLN A 36 5.04 -4.20 -3.59
CA GLN A 36 5.80 -3.86 -4.79
C GLN A 36 4.86 -3.54 -5.95
N VAL A 37 5.35 -2.70 -6.88
CA VAL A 37 4.62 -2.43 -8.12
C VAL A 37 4.50 -3.73 -8.92
N GLY A 38 3.31 -4.00 -9.43
CA GLY A 38 2.96 -5.26 -10.10
C GLY A 38 2.28 -6.28 -9.19
N ASP A 39 2.25 -6.07 -7.87
CA ASP A 39 1.48 -6.93 -6.96
C ASP A 39 -0.02 -6.84 -7.25
N ILE A 40 -0.69 -7.99 -7.32
CA ILE A 40 -2.14 -8.05 -7.57
C ILE A 40 -2.87 -8.23 -6.25
N LEU A 41 -3.80 -7.35 -5.93
CA LEU A 41 -4.63 -7.47 -4.74
C LEU A 41 -5.62 -8.62 -4.90
N ALA A 42 -5.43 -9.65 -4.07
CA ALA A 42 -6.25 -10.84 -4.03
C ALA A 42 -7.24 -10.82 -2.86
N SER A 43 -6.81 -10.34 -1.69
CA SER A 43 -7.69 -10.24 -0.50
C SER A 43 -7.40 -9.01 0.36
N VAL A 44 -8.40 -8.57 1.13
CA VAL A 44 -8.30 -7.48 2.11
C VAL A 44 -8.95 -7.95 3.40
N ASP A 45 -8.19 -7.94 4.49
CA ASP A 45 -8.58 -8.40 5.82
C ASP A 45 -9.10 -9.86 5.84
N GLY A 46 -8.59 -10.69 4.92
CA GLY A 46 -9.06 -12.06 4.72
C GLY A 46 -10.32 -12.19 3.87
N CYS A 47 -10.89 -11.09 3.37
CA CYS A 47 -11.95 -11.12 2.35
C CYS A 47 -11.35 -11.14 0.95
N ASP A 48 -11.73 -12.12 0.13
CA ASP A 48 -11.32 -12.18 -1.27
C ASP A 48 -11.92 -11.03 -2.09
N VAL A 49 -11.04 -10.21 -2.64
CA VAL A 49 -11.37 -9.05 -3.47
C VAL A 49 -10.87 -9.20 -4.90
N LEU A 50 -10.30 -10.35 -5.24
CA LEU A 50 -9.84 -10.65 -6.59
C LEU A 50 -10.99 -10.49 -7.59
N ARG A 51 -10.77 -9.73 -8.66
CA ARG A 51 -11.78 -9.37 -9.68
C ARG A 51 -13.02 -8.65 -9.15
N LYS A 52 -12.98 -8.09 -7.93
CA LYS A 52 -14.07 -7.26 -7.42
C LYS A 52 -13.93 -5.82 -7.92
N PRO A 53 -15.05 -5.12 -8.15
CA PRO A 53 -15.02 -3.72 -8.54
C PRO A 53 -14.42 -2.86 -7.43
N VAL A 54 -13.62 -1.86 -7.81
CA VAL A 54 -12.97 -0.92 -6.88
C VAL A 54 -13.94 -0.30 -5.87
N ALA A 55 -15.20 -0.07 -6.25
CA ALA A 55 -16.22 0.46 -5.36
C ALA A 55 -16.49 -0.42 -4.14
N GLN A 56 -16.33 -1.74 -4.25
CA GLN A 56 -16.44 -2.66 -3.11
C GLN A 56 -15.13 -2.84 -2.34
N VAL A 57 -13.99 -2.66 -3.01
CA VAL A 57 -12.67 -2.87 -2.39
C VAL A 57 -12.17 -1.63 -1.66
N ALA A 58 -12.44 -0.44 -2.21
CA ALA A 58 -12.09 0.85 -1.62
C ALA A 58 -12.51 0.99 -0.15
N PRO A 59 -13.75 0.67 0.27
CA PRO A 59 -14.14 0.76 1.67
C PRO A 59 -13.46 -0.29 2.57
N LEU A 60 -12.92 -1.38 2.01
CA LEU A 60 -12.14 -2.36 2.78
C LEU A 60 -10.69 -1.87 2.99
N LEU A 61 -10.14 -1.17 2.00
CA LEU A 61 -8.80 -0.57 2.07
C LEU A 61 -8.79 0.67 2.98
N LEU A 62 -9.81 1.52 2.85
CA LEU A 62 -10.02 2.66 3.72
C LEU A 62 -10.51 2.18 5.10
N GLY A 63 -10.15 2.92 6.13
CA GLY A 63 -10.61 2.60 7.47
C GLY A 63 -10.10 3.60 8.49
N LYS A 64 -10.40 3.32 9.76
CA LYS A 64 -10.02 4.21 10.86
C LYS A 64 -8.50 4.36 10.96
N THR A 65 -8.03 5.59 11.02
CA THR A 65 -6.62 5.93 11.29
C THR A 65 -6.07 5.17 12.50
N GLY A 66 -4.87 4.60 12.35
CA GLY A 66 -4.20 3.77 13.35
C GLY A 66 -4.66 2.30 13.36
N SER A 67 -5.65 1.93 12.54
CA SER A 67 -6.04 0.52 12.39
C SER A 67 -5.13 -0.17 11.38
N ARG A 68 -4.97 -1.49 11.54
CA ARG A 68 -4.20 -2.30 10.60
C ARG A 68 -5.11 -2.94 9.56
N VAL A 69 -4.57 -3.20 8.38
CA VAL A 69 -5.22 -3.97 7.32
C VAL A 69 -4.28 -5.04 6.83
N ARG A 70 -4.83 -6.22 6.56
CA ARG A 70 -4.08 -7.32 5.94
C ARG A 70 -4.39 -7.37 4.45
N LEU A 71 -3.41 -7.14 3.60
CA LEU A 71 -3.56 -7.24 2.16
C LEU A 71 -2.95 -8.56 1.69
N GLY A 72 -3.77 -9.42 1.09
CA GLY A 72 -3.30 -10.56 0.32
C GLY A 72 -2.93 -10.10 -1.07
N LEU A 73 -1.66 -10.24 -1.42
CA LEU A 73 -1.09 -9.83 -2.70
C LEU A 73 -0.56 -11.04 -3.44
N GLN A 74 -0.68 -11.03 -4.77
CA GLN A 74 -0.13 -12.05 -5.64
C GLN A 74 1.04 -11.47 -6.44
N ARG A 75 2.23 -12.05 -6.24
CA ARG A 75 3.49 -11.65 -6.88
C ARG A 75 4.08 -12.85 -7.62
N SER A 76 4.18 -12.77 -8.95
CA SER A 76 4.79 -13.82 -9.78
C SER A 76 4.24 -15.24 -9.53
N GLY A 77 2.94 -15.36 -9.23
CA GLY A 77 2.28 -16.63 -8.91
C GLY A 77 2.33 -17.05 -7.43
N THR A 78 3.06 -16.31 -6.58
CA THR A 78 3.10 -16.53 -5.13
C THR A 78 2.11 -15.61 -4.43
N TYR A 79 1.35 -16.15 -3.48
CA TYR A 79 0.48 -15.37 -2.60
C TYR A 79 1.24 -14.98 -1.33
N LEU A 80 1.25 -13.69 -1.00
CA LEU A 80 1.82 -13.15 0.22
C LEU A 80 0.77 -12.31 0.97
N VAL A 81 0.84 -12.30 2.29
CA VAL A 81 0.00 -11.46 3.13
C VAL A 81 0.87 -10.41 3.80
N VAL A 82 0.53 -9.15 3.60
CA VAL A 82 1.20 -8.02 4.22
C VAL A 82 0.25 -7.32 5.18
N GLU A 83 0.76 -6.87 6.32
CA GLU A 83 -0.02 -6.08 7.27
C GLU A 83 0.48 -4.64 7.22
N LEU A 84 -0.43 -3.71 6.88
CA LEU A 84 -0.13 -2.29 6.79
C LEU A 84 -0.96 -1.51 7.80
N GLU A 85 -0.37 -0.46 8.35
CA GLU A 85 -1.09 0.47 9.21
C GLU A 85 -1.75 1.56 8.35
N ARG A 86 -3.04 1.80 8.59
CA ARG A 86 -3.77 2.91 7.99
C ARG A 86 -3.32 4.20 8.67
N ARG A 87 -2.55 5.01 7.94
CA ARG A 87 -2.14 6.33 8.40
C ARG A 87 -2.52 7.39 7.39
N PRO A 88 -3.01 8.56 7.84
CA PRO A 88 -3.21 9.69 6.95
C PRO A 88 -1.85 10.09 6.40
N SER A 89 -1.72 10.11 5.08
CA SER A 89 -0.64 10.79 4.40
C SER A 89 -0.86 12.30 4.59
N THR A 90 -0.47 12.82 5.75
CA THR A 90 -0.43 14.28 5.98
C THR A 90 0.66 14.88 5.09
N PRO A 91 0.61 16.19 4.77
CA PRO A 91 1.71 16.87 4.08
C PRO A 91 3.04 16.80 4.86
N ALA A 92 3.02 16.40 6.15
CA ALA A 92 4.22 16.12 6.93
C ALA A 92 4.92 14.80 6.53
N GLY A 93 4.18 13.81 5.99
CA GLY A 93 4.78 12.62 5.38
C GLY A 93 5.58 12.94 4.12
N ALA A 94 5.21 14.00 3.39
CA ALA A 94 6.04 14.56 2.32
C ALA A 94 7.34 15.13 2.89
N LEU A 95 7.33 15.83 4.03
CA LEU A 95 8.55 16.38 4.62
C LEU A 95 9.51 15.28 5.10
N THR A 96 9.00 14.19 5.68
CA THR A 96 9.82 13.02 6.01
C THR A 96 10.33 12.30 4.77
N ALA A 97 9.53 12.12 3.72
CA ALA A 97 10.00 11.57 2.44
C ALA A 97 11.08 12.46 1.80
N PHE A 98 10.93 13.79 1.88
CA PHE A 98 11.95 14.76 1.47
C PHE A 98 13.22 14.70 2.32
N MET A 99 13.12 14.52 3.64
CA MET A 99 14.26 14.35 4.54
C MET A 99 14.95 12.98 4.35
N SER A 100 14.17 11.92 4.06
CA SER A 100 14.71 10.59 3.73
C SER A 100 15.44 10.58 2.38
N ALA A 101 14.96 11.33 1.39
CA ALA A 101 15.65 11.50 0.10
C ALA A 101 16.94 12.34 0.21
N MET A 102 17.03 13.24 1.20
CA MET A 102 18.28 13.94 1.55
C MET A 102 19.18 13.13 2.51
N GLY A 103 18.81 11.89 2.83
CA GLY A 103 19.46 11.03 3.83
C GLY A 103 20.12 9.78 3.27
N GLU A 104 20.55 9.74 2.01
CA GLU A 104 21.62 8.83 1.56
C GLU A 104 22.89 9.65 1.29
N ASN A 105 23.63 9.97 2.35
CA ASN A 105 25.05 10.25 2.22
C ASN A 105 25.80 9.15 2.97
N GLY A 106 26.56 8.38 2.20
CA GLY A 106 27.01 7.05 2.55
C GLY A 106 27.80 6.96 3.84
N ASN A 107 27.59 5.85 4.54
CA ASN A 107 28.67 5.22 5.28
C ASN A 107 28.88 3.80 4.74
N LYS A 108 29.64 3.74 3.65
CA LYS A 108 30.47 2.57 3.32
C LYS A 108 31.89 3.13 3.27
N THR A 109 32.72 2.84 4.26
CA THR A 109 33.79 1.83 4.19
C THR A 109 34.83 2.16 5.28
N ARG A 110 34.98 1.22 6.23
CA ARG A 110 36.19 0.90 7.00
C ARG A 110 36.67 1.83 8.12
#